data_AF-A0A086D8C4-F1
#
_entry.id   AF-A0A086D8C4-F1
#
_cell.length_a   1.000
_cell.length_b   1.000
_cell.length_c   1.000
_cell.angle_alpha   90.00
_cell.angle_beta   90.00
_cell.angle_gamma   90.00
#
_symmetry.space_group_name_H-M   'P 1'
#
loop_
_entity.id
_entity.type
_entity.pdbx_description
1 polymer ?
#
loop_
_entity_poly.entity_id
_entity_poly.type
_entity_poly.pdbx_seq_one_letter_code
_entity_poly.pdbx_strand_id
1 'polypeptide(L)'
;MNDSVAFGILLFTAVGVGALAFLLAIVGVILAPFIIDKIDRALGPLAADKELFSKGLLLSVHRMSSYGLKVLCRYTSWGERHIYQDHPDRIHAVESAPPWILNVVTWIYASFMIVAPTAILLAVIAIRIHDAG
;
A
#
# COMPACT_ATOMS: atom_id res chain seq x y z
N MET A 1 -0.39 -30.57 -24.82
CA MET A 1 1.01 -30.27 -24.46
C MET A 1 1.21 -28.78 -24.13
N ASN A 2 0.56 -27.86 -24.84
CA ASN A 2 0.60 -26.42 -24.51
C ASN A 2 -0.05 -26.08 -23.14
N ASP A 3 -1.10 -26.79 -22.74
CA ASP A 3 -1.85 -26.47 -21.51
C ASP A 3 -1.05 -26.74 -20.23
N SER A 4 -0.25 -27.82 -20.19
CA SER A 4 0.64 -28.11 -19.05
C SER A 4 1.78 -27.10 -18.92
N VAL A 5 2.32 -26.59 -20.03
CA VAL A 5 3.39 -25.59 -20.01
C VAL A 5 2.83 -24.24 -19.56
N ALA A 6 1.66 -23.84 -20.08
CA ALA A 6 0.97 -22.62 -19.66
C ALA A 6 0.61 -22.65 -18.17
N PHE A 7 0.11 -23.80 -17.67
CA PHE A 7 -0.19 -23.98 -16.25
C PHE A 7 1.08 -23.90 -15.38
N GLY A 8 2.18 -24.53 -15.80
CA GLY A 8 3.46 -24.44 -15.09
C GLY A 8 3.99 -23.01 -14.97
N ILE A 9 3.92 -22.23 -16.06
CA ILE A 9 4.31 -20.82 -16.06
C ILE A 9 3.40 -19.99 -15.16
N LEU A 10 2.08 -20.22 -15.21
CA LEU A 10 1.12 -19.49 -14.39
C LEU A 10 1.35 -19.76 -12.90
N LEU A 11 1.57 -21.03 -12.52
CA LEU A 11 1.82 -21.42 -11.14
C LEU A 11 3.15 -20.86 -10.62
N PHE A 12 4.21 -20.91 -11.43
CA PHE A 12 5.51 -20.32 -11.07
C PHE A 12 5.39 -18.79 -10.88
N THR A 13 4.66 -18.11 -11.77
CA THR A 13 4.44 -16.67 -11.69
C THR A 13 3.59 -16.31 -10.47
N ALA A 14 2.52 -17.07 -10.19
CA ALA A 14 1.67 -16.86 -9.02
C ALA A 14 2.46 -17.03 -7.71
N VAL A 15 3.27 -18.08 -7.60
CA VAL A 15 4.13 -18.30 -6.43
C VAL A 15 5.18 -17.19 -6.29
N GLY A 16 5.81 -16.78 -7.41
CA GLY A 16 6.80 -15.69 -7.40
C GLY A 16 6.21 -14.37 -6.95
N VAL A 17 5.05 -13.98 -7.48
CA VAL A 17 4.33 -12.76 -7.08
C VAL A 17 3.86 -12.86 -5.63
N GLY A 18 3.36 -14.02 -5.19
CA GLY A 18 2.95 -14.24 -3.80
C GLY A 18 4.12 -14.15 -2.82
N ALA A 19 5.27 -14.73 -3.14
CA ALA A 19 6.48 -14.62 -2.33
C ALA A 19 7.01 -13.18 -2.26
N LEU A 20 6.98 -12.46 -3.40
CA LEU A 20 7.32 -11.04 -3.43
C LEU A 20 6.37 -10.21 -2.56
N ALA A 21 5.06 -10.47 -2.63
CA ALA A 21 4.04 -9.84 -1.79
C ALA A 21 4.35 -10.02 -0.30
N PHE A 22 4.68 -11.26 0.07
CA PHE A 22 4.98 -11.63 1.44
C PHE A 22 6.25 -10.94 1.94
N LEU A 23 7.30 -10.89 1.12
CA LEU A 23 8.53 -10.15 1.44
C LEU A 23 8.27 -8.65 1.60
N LEU A 24 7.49 -8.05 0.70
CA LEU A 24 7.10 -6.63 0.78
C LEU A 24 6.31 -6.34 2.07
N ALA A 25 5.41 -7.25 2.46
CA ALA A 25 4.67 -7.14 3.71
C ALA A 25 5.60 -7.21 4.93
N ILE A 26 6.56 -8.15 4.95
CA ILE A 26 7.56 -8.25 6.02
C ILE A 26 8.39 -6.98 6.12
N VAL A 27 8.90 -6.49 4.98
CA VAL A 27 9.68 -5.25 4.93
C VAL A 27 8.84 -4.08 5.43
N GLY A 28 7.58 -3.97 5.00
CA GLY A 28 6.67 -2.92 5.47
C GLY A 28 6.43 -2.98 6.98
N VAL A 29 6.20 -4.17 7.53
CA VAL A 29 5.99 -4.38 8.97
C VAL A 29 7.25 -4.04 9.77
N ILE A 30 8.43 -4.44 9.31
CA ILE A 30 9.70 -4.14 10.00
C ILE A 30 10.06 -2.66 9.88
N LEU A 31 9.89 -2.07 8.70
CA LEU A 31 10.31 -0.70 8.41
C LEU A 31 9.36 0.35 9.00
N ALA A 32 8.07 0.00 9.13
CA ALA A 32 7.06 0.89 9.68
C ALA A 32 7.45 1.52 11.03
N PRO A 33 7.82 0.78 12.10
CA PRO A 33 8.19 1.38 13.39
C PRO A 33 9.42 2.29 13.33
N PHE A 34 10.35 2.10 12.39
CA PHE A 34 11.55 2.94 12.28
C PHE A 34 11.31 4.26 11.55
N ILE A 35 10.33 4.30 10.64
CA ILE A 35 10.08 5.47 9.79
C ILE A 35 8.79 6.20 10.21
N ILE A 36 7.89 5.55 10.96
CA ILE A 36 6.61 6.14 11.36
C ILE A 36 6.77 7.47 12.09
N ASP A 37 7.76 7.62 12.97
CA ASP A 37 7.98 8.88 13.69
C ASP A 37 8.37 10.04 12.75
N LYS A 38 9.12 9.74 11.68
CA LYS A 38 9.49 10.74 10.66
C LYS A 38 8.29 11.08 9.78
N ILE A 39 7.49 10.07 9.43
CA ILE A 39 6.29 10.21 8.62
C ILE A 39 5.21 10.99 9.40
N ASP A 40 4.95 10.64 10.66
CA ASP A 40 3.97 11.32 11.52
C ASP A 40 4.40 12.77 11.82
N ARG A 41 5.70 13.09 11.84
CA ARG A 41 6.15 14.49 11.93
C ARG A 41 5.89 15.29 10.66
N ALA A 42 6.08 14.69 9.49
CA ALA A 42 5.92 15.37 8.21
C ALA A 42 4.46 15.43 7.74
N LEU A 43 3.71 14.35 7.96
CA LEU A 43 2.34 14.15 7.48
C LEU A 43 1.32 14.05 8.63
N GLY A 44 1.71 14.36 9.86
CA GLY A 44 0.84 14.35 11.04
C GLY A 44 -0.48 15.13 10.86
N PRO A 45 -0.51 16.30 10.18
CA PRO A 45 -1.75 17.00 9.88
C PRO A 45 -2.74 16.22 8.99
N LEU A 46 -2.26 15.20 8.26
CA LEU A 46 -3.10 14.30 7.47
C LEU A 46 -3.66 13.15 8.31
N ALA A 47 -3.17 12.89 9.52
CA ALA A 47 -3.69 11.84 10.38
C ALA A 47 -5.13 12.18 10.81
N ALA A 48 -6.00 11.17 10.87
CA ALA A 48 -7.28 11.38 11.55
C ALA A 48 -7.04 11.40 13.07
N ASP A 49 -7.74 12.25 13.82
CA ASP A 49 -7.57 12.40 15.28
C ASP A 49 -7.65 11.05 16.06
N LYS A 50 -8.33 10.06 15.47
CA LYS A 50 -8.53 8.72 16.03
C LYS A 50 -7.33 7.78 15.82
N GLU A 51 -6.43 8.09 14.89
CA GLU A 51 -5.30 7.23 14.51
C GLU A 51 -4.04 7.50 15.35
N LEU A 52 -3.95 8.64 16.03
CA LEU A 52 -2.80 9.07 16.83
C LEU A 52 -2.56 8.22 18.10
N PHE A 53 -3.59 7.55 18.64
CA PHE A 53 -3.53 6.96 19.99
C PHE A 53 -3.07 5.50 20.07
N SER A 54 -2.94 4.78 18.96
CA SER A 54 -2.77 3.32 18.98
C SER A 54 -1.45 2.86 18.33
N LYS A 55 -0.42 2.61 19.16
CA LYS A 55 0.96 2.20 18.75
C LYS A 55 1.08 0.70 18.39
N GLY A 56 0.19 0.18 17.55
CA GLY A 56 0.29 -1.20 17.05
C GLY A 56 1.04 -1.29 15.72
N LEU A 57 1.87 -2.32 15.53
CA LEU A 57 2.65 -2.59 14.30
C LEU A 57 1.79 -2.66 13.02
N LEU A 58 0.64 -3.33 13.10
CA LEU A 58 -0.34 -3.38 11.99
C LEU A 58 -0.96 -2.00 11.72
N LEU A 59 -1.13 -1.20 12.77
CA LEU A 59 -1.75 0.11 12.68
C LEU A 59 -0.80 1.16 12.09
N SER A 60 0.52 1.03 12.31
CA SER A 60 1.52 1.88 11.65
C SER A 60 1.57 1.64 10.14
N VAL A 61 1.47 0.38 9.69
CA VAL A 61 1.40 0.06 8.25
C VAL A 61 0.10 0.59 7.65
N HIS A 62 -1.01 0.43 8.36
CA HIS A 62 -2.29 0.99 7.93
C HIS A 62 -2.25 2.52 7.80
N ARG A 63 -1.68 3.23 8.79
CA ARG A 63 -1.50 4.69 8.74
C ARG A 63 -0.62 5.12 7.57
N MET A 64 0.51 4.46 7.35
CA MET A 64 1.38 4.74 6.20
C MET A 64 0.64 4.56 4.86
N SER A 65 -0.15 3.50 4.75
CA SER A 65 -0.98 3.23 3.58
C SER A 65 -2.03 4.34 3.38
N SER A 66 -2.71 4.76 4.45
CA SER A 66 -3.66 5.88 4.43
C SER A 66 -3.02 7.21 4.04
N TYR A 67 -1.80 7.50 4.50
CA TYR A 67 -1.04 8.66 4.06
C TYR A 67 -0.71 8.57 2.57
N GLY A 68 -0.27 7.41 2.09
CA GLY A 68 0.00 7.16 0.68
C GLY A 68 -1.22 7.41 -0.20
N LEU A 69 -2.39 6.91 0.21
CA LEU A 69 -3.66 7.19 -0.47
C LEU A 69 -3.95 8.70 -0.54
N LYS A 70 -3.86 9.41 0.59
CA LYS A 70 -4.14 10.85 0.66
C LYS A 70 -3.21 11.64 -0.26
N VAL A 71 -1.90 11.33 -0.22
CA VAL A 71 -0.88 11.90 -1.10
C VAL A 71 -1.21 11.64 -2.57
N LEU A 72 -1.59 10.40 -2.93
CA LEU A 72 -1.94 10.04 -4.30
C LEU A 72 -3.21 10.76 -4.79
N CYS A 73 -4.20 10.89 -3.90
CA CYS A 73 -5.48 11.54 -4.20
C CYS A 73 -5.40 13.07 -4.22
N ARG A 74 -4.25 13.69 -3.90
CA ARG A 74 -4.06 15.16 -3.92
C ARG A 74 -4.55 15.81 -5.20
N TYR A 75 -4.23 15.23 -6.36
CA TYR A 75 -4.57 15.78 -7.67
C TYR A 75 -5.91 15.30 -8.22
N THR A 76 -6.68 14.56 -7.42
CA THR A 76 -8.00 14.07 -7.82
C THR A 76 -9.07 14.99 -7.27
N SER A 77 -10.12 15.23 -8.06
CA SER A 77 -11.28 16.04 -7.63
C SER A 77 -11.94 15.48 -6.36
N TRP A 78 -11.86 14.16 -6.15
CA TRP A 78 -12.34 13.53 -4.92
C TRP A 78 -11.49 13.91 -3.71
N GLY A 79 -10.16 13.79 -3.80
CA GLY A 79 -9.25 14.10 -2.71
C GLY A 79 -9.23 15.58 -2.36
N GLU A 80 -9.26 16.44 -3.36
CA GLU A 80 -9.38 17.89 -3.17
C GLU A 80 -10.64 18.23 -2.35
N ARG A 81 -11.79 17.63 -2.69
CA ARG A 81 -13.07 17.90 -2.03
C ARG A 81 -13.23 17.25 -0.64
N HIS A 82 -12.65 16.06 -0.41
CA HIS A 82 -12.91 15.29 0.82
C HIS A 82 -11.76 15.29 1.83
N ILE A 83 -10.53 15.56 1.39
CA ILE A 83 -9.33 15.46 2.24
C ILE A 83 -8.72 16.84 2.47
N TYR A 84 -8.65 17.66 1.42
CA TYR A 84 -7.91 18.94 1.42
C TYR A 84 -8.80 20.17 1.51
N GLN A 85 -10.10 20.05 1.19
CA GLN A 85 -11.06 21.12 1.32
C GLN A 85 -11.08 21.63 2.77
N ASP A 86 -10.92 22.94 2.94
CA ASP A 86 -10.89 23.66 4.21
C ASP A 86 -9.72 23.31 5.16
N HIS A 87 -8.70 22.61 4.67
CA HIS A 87 -7.53 22.20 5.46
C HIS A 87 -6.19 22.58 4.78
N PRO A 88 -5.82 23.87 4.75
CA PRO A 88 -4.56 24.33 4.15
C PRO A 88 -3.33 23.69 4.82
N ASP A 89 -3.41 23.34 6.11
CA ASP A 89 -2.36 22.67 6.86
C ASP A 89 -2.00 21.29 6.26
N ARG A 90 -2.98 20.58 5.68
CA ARG A 90 -2.77 19.29 5.03
C ARG A 90 -2.06 19.44 3.68
N ILE A 91 -2.39 20.50 2.95
CA ILE A 91 -1.71 20.82 1.68
C ILE A 91 -0.25 21.18 1.98
N HIS A 92 -0.04 22.05 2.96
CA HIS A 92 1.30 22.47 3.38
C HIS A 92 2.14 21.29 3.89
N ALA A 93 1.56 20.36 4.65
CA ALA A 93 2.24 19.15 5.10
C ALA A 93 2.71 18.26 3.94
N VAL A 94 1.92 18.11 2.89
CA VAL A 94 2.34 17.34 1.69
C VAL A 94 3.41 18.07 0.90
N GLU A 95 3.33 19.40 0.78
CA GLU A 95 4.30 20.21 0.02
C GLU A 95 5.64 20.38 0.74
N SER A 96 5.61 20.47 2.07
CA SER A 96 6.81 20.60 2.90
C SER A 96 7.47 19.26 3.23
N ALA A 97 6.78 18.13 2.98
CA ALA A 97 7.32 16.81 3.22
C ALA A 97 8.50 16.50 2.28
N PRO A 98 9.58 15.88 2.80
CA PRO A 98 10.66 15.36 1.96
C PRO A 98 10.14 14.41 0.87
N PRO A 99 10.65 14.50 -0.37
CA PRO A 99 10.19 13.65 -1.47
C PRO A 99 10.32 12.15 -1.20
N TRP A 100 11.34 11.75 -0.44
CA TRP A 100 11.55 10.36 -0.06
C TRP A 100 10.43 9.84 0.86
N ILE A 101 9.85 10.69 1.71
CA ILE A 101 8.73 10.32 2.58
C ILE A 101 7.51 10.04 1.71
N LEU A 102 7.16 10.97 0.82
CA LEU A 102 6.04 10.84 -0.10
C LEU A 102 6.16 9.57 -0.96
N ASN A 103 7.37 9.29 -1.47
CA ASN A 103 7.63 8.08 -2.24
C ASN A 103 7.46 6.81 -1.41
N VAL A 104 7.95 6.77 -0.16
CA VAL A 104 7.81 5.60 0.71
C VAL A 104 6.34 5.31 1.03
N VAL A 105 5.57 6.30 1.50
CA VAL A 105 4.15 6.05 1.81
C VAL A 105 3.32 5.71 0.57
N THR A 106 3.61 6.35 -0.57
CA THR A 106 2.95 6.02 -1.84
C THR A 106 3.30 4.61 -2.31
N TRP A 107 4.57 4.21 -2.22
CA TRP A 107 5.04 2.90 -2.62
C TRP A 107 4.46 1.80 -1.73
N ILE A 108 4.38 2.02 -0.42
CA ILE A 108 3.72 1.11 0.53
C ILE A 108 2.26 0.91 0.10
N TYR A 109 1.51 2.01 -0.11
CA TYR A 109 0.11 1.95 -0.55
C TYR A 109 -0.04 1.22 -1.88
N ALA A 110 0.73 1.61 -2.90
CA ALA A 110 0.65 1.02 -4.24
C ALA A 110 1.02 -0.47 -4.24
N SER A 111 2.03 -0.86 -3.46
CA SER A 111 2.44 -2.26 -3.32
C SER A 111 1.32 -3.11 -2.70
N PHE A 112 0.67 -2.64 -1.64
CA PHE A 112 -0.47 -3.35 -1.06
C PHE A 112 -1.67 -3.42 -2.01
N MET A 113 -1.98 -2.32 -2.70
CA MET A 113 -3.15 -2.23 -3.59
C MET A 113 -3.01 -2.98 -4.91
N ILE A 114 -1.80 -3.16 -5.42
CA ILE A 114 -1.57 -3.91 -6.67
C ILE A 114 -1.29 -5.36 -6.35
N VAL A 115 -0.36 -5.63 -5.43
CA VAL A 115 0.16 -6.98 -5.25
C VAL A 115 -0.87 -7.91 -4.60
N ALA A 116 -1.64 -7.43 -3.61
CA ALA A 116 -2.63 -8.29 -2.94
C ALA A 116 -3.78 -8.73 -3.87
N PRO A 117 -4.43 -7.83 -4.65
CA PRO A 117 -5.44 -8.25 -5.61
C PRO A 117 -4.88 -9.12 -6.74
N THR A 118 -3.67 -8.82 -7.24
CA THR A 118 -3.04 -9.64 -8.28
C THR A 118 -2.73 -11.05 -7.77
N ALA A 119 -2.23 -11.19 -6.53
CA ALA A 119 -2.00 -12.49 -5.92
C ALA A 119 -3.29 -13.29 -5.73
N ILE A 120 -4.38 -12.65 -5.27
CA ILE A 120 -5.69 -13.29 -5.13
C ILE A 120 -6.24 -13.72 -6.50
N LEU A 121 -6.16 -12.85 -7.51
CA LEU A 121 -6.64 -13.15 -8.85
C LEU A 121 -5.88 -14.35 -9.47
N LEU A 122 -4.56 -14.37 -9.35
CA LEU A 122 -3.74 -15.48 -9.85
C LEU A 122 -4.03 -16.78 -9.10
N ALA A 123 -4.24 -16.72 -7.78
CA ALA A 123 -4.63 -17.90 -7.00
C ALA A 123 -6.00 -18.45 -7.43
N VAL A 124 -7.00 -17.58 -7.63
CA VAL A 124 -8.32 -17.98 -8.12
C VAL A 124 -8.23 -18.62 -9.50
N ILE A 125 -7.46 -18.03 -10.43
CA ILE A 125 -7.26 -18.59 -11.78
C ILE A 125 -6.58 -19.96 -11.68
N ALA A 126 -5.55 -20.11 -10.86
CA ALA A 126 -4.84 -21.37 -10.69
C ALA A 126 -5.75 -22.48 -10.14
N ILE A 127 -6.57 -22.18 -9.12
CA ILE A 127 -7.55 -23.12 -8.55
C ILE A 127 -8.58 -23.52 -9.61
N ARG A 128 -9.12 -22.55 -10.36
CA ARG A 128 -10.10 -22.83 -11.41
C ARG A 128 -9.57 -23.68 -12.55
N ILE A 129 -8.28 -23.54 -12.91
CA ILE A 129 -7.65 -24.38 -13.93
C ILE A 129 -7.39 -25.79 -13.38
N HIS A 130 -6.99 -25.91 -12.11
CA HIS A 130 -6.80 -27.21 -11.46
C HIS A 130 -8.10 -28.01 -11.38
N ASP A 131 -9.22 -27.38 -11.01
CA ASP A 131 -10.52 -28.04 -10.87
C ASP A 131 -11.20 -28.37 -12.21
N ALA A 132 -10.71 -27.80 -13.33
CA ALA A 132 -11.27 -28.00 -14.67
C ALA A 132 -10.54 -29.08 -15.50
N GLY A 133 -9.41 -29.60 -15.00
CA GLY A 133 -8.63 -30.69 -15.62
C GLY A 133 -8.93 -32.03 -14.96
#